data_AF-A0A941YRW6-F1
#
_entry.id   AF-A0A941YRW6-F1
#
_cell.length_a   1.000
_cell.length_b   1.000
_cell.length_c   1.000
_cell.angle_alpha   90.00
_cell.angle_beta   90.00
_cell.angle_gamma   90.00
#
_symmetry.space_group_name_H-M   'P 1'
#
loop_
_entity.id
_entity.type
_entity.pdbx_description
1 polymer ?
#
loop_
_entity_poly.entity_id
_entity_poly.type
_entity_poly.pdbx_seq_one_letter_code
_entity_poly.pdbx_strand_id
1 'polypeptide(L)' 'MTTRFVSAAEMMSRVLGLPGYAFAVIDHPVSSATDAELAARARAALEQGLKMLLKK' A
#
# COMPACT_ATOMS: atom_id res chain seq x y z
N MET A 1 0.61 2.52 0.79
CA MET A 1 0.84 2.87 2.21
C MET A 1 2.07 2.14 2.71
N THR A 2 2.86 2.71 3.63
CA THR A 2 3.95 1.94 4.24
C THR A 2 3.48 1.26 5.52
N THR A 3 4.07 0.12 5.89
CA THR A 3 3.63 -0.74 7.02
C THR A 3 3.37 0.02 8.33
N ARG A 4 4.14 1.07 8.63
CA ARG A 4 3.98 1.91 9.83
C ARG A 4 2.68 2.74 9.88
N PHE A 5 2.03 2.97 8.75
CA PHE A 5 0.87 3.89 8.63
C PHE A 5 -0.42 3.19 8.19
N VAL A 6 -0.47 1.86 8.18
CA VAL A 6 -1.66 1.09 7.77
C VAL A 6 -2.87 1.41 8.66
N SER A 7 -2.70 1.42 9.98
CA SER A 7 -3.81 1.70 10.91
C SER A 7 -4.39 3.11 10.75
N ALA A 8 -3.54 4.10 10.45
CA ALA A 8 -3.96 5.46 10.15
C ALA A 8 -4.73 5.53 8.83
N ALA A 9 -4.25 4.83 7.79
CA ALA A 9 -4.94 4.75 6.50
C ALA A 9 -6.34 4.12 6.66
N GLU A 10 -6.43 3.00 7.38
CA GLU A 10 -7.71 2.33 7.66
C GLU A 10 -8.68 3.22 8.45
N MET A 11 -8.16 3.97 9.42
CA MET A 11 -8.95 4.95 10.17
C MET A 11 -9.51 6.03 9.24
N MET A 12 -8.66 6.61 8.38
CA MET A 12 -9.09 7.64 7.44
C MET A 12 -10.11 7.11 6.42
N SER A 13 -9.95 5.88 5.94
CA SER A 13 -10.95 5.25 5.06
C SER A 13 -12.32 5.17 5.72
N ARG A 14 -12.40 4.86 7.03
CA ARG A 14 -13.67 4.88 7.77
C ARG A 14 -14.24 6.28 7.94
N VAL A 15 -13.40 7.26 8.31
CA VAL A 15 -13.82 8.67 8.47
C VAL A 15 -14.40 9.24 7.18
N LEU A 16 -13.81 8.87 6.04
CA LEU A 16 -14.24 9.33 4.72
C LEU A 16 -15.43 8.54 4.14
N GLY A 17 -16.04 7.62 4.90
CA GLY A 17 -17.19 6.85 4.45
C GLY A 17 -16.87 5.73 3.46
N LEU A 18 -15.60 5.30 3.38
CA LEU A 18 -15.13 4.20 2.52
C LEU A 18 -14.54 3.04 3.36
N PRO A 19 -15.32 2.41 4.26
CA PRO A 19 -14.82 1.27 5.04
C PRO A 19 -14.39 0.14 4.11
N GLY A 20 -13.21 -0.44 4.36
CA GLY A 20 -12.65 -1.52 3.54
C GLY A 20 -12.01 -1.04 2.22
N TYR A 21 -11.78 0.28 2.05
CA TYR A 21 -11.02 0.78 0.90
C TYR A 21 -9.65 0.11 0.82
N ALA A 22 -9.41 -0.61 -0.28
CA ALA A 22 -8.18 -1.36 -0.48
C ALA A 22 -7.04 -0.42 -0.92
N PHE A 23 -5.84 -0.65 -0.37
CA PHE A 23 -4.62 0.05 -0.77
C PHE A 23 -3.44 -0.91 -0.70
N ALA A 24 -2.46 -0.72 -1.59
CA ALA A 24 -1.23 -1.48 -1.55
C ALA A 24 -0.39 -1.11 -0.31
N VAL A 25 0.26 -2.10 0.29
CA VAL A 25 1.16 -1.93 1.44
C VAL A 25 2.59 -2.33 1.04
N ILE A 26 3.56 -1.50 1.39
CA ILE A 26 4.99 -1.73 1.19
C ILE A 26 5.77 -1.49 2.48
N ASP A 27 7.02 -1.95 2.54
CA ASP A 27 7.86 -1.74 3.72
C ASP A 27 8.26 -0.28 3.94
N HIS A 28 8.42 0.06 5.22
CA HIS A 28 8.90 1.34 5.71
C HIS A 28 10.37 1.24 6.15
N PRO A 29 11.20 2.30 6.04
CA PRO A 29 10.94 3.61 5.41
C PRO A 29 11.24 3.59 3.91
N VAL A 30 10.63 4.51 3.16
CA VAL A 30 10.94 4.73 1.73
C VAL A 30 12.24 5.52 1.58
N SER A 31 12.48 6.51 2.46
CA SER A 31 13.57 7.49 2.33
C SER A 31 14.99 6.92 2.41
N SER A 32 15.15 5.75 3.03
CA SER A 32 16.45 5.12 3.27
C SER A 32 16.60 3.80 2.51
N ALA A 33 15.66 3.49 1.62
CA ALA A 33 15.72 2.30 0.80
C ALA A 33 16.66 2.52 -0.39
N THR A 34 17.40 1.49 -0.74
CA THR A 34 18.17 1.41 -1.98
C THR A 34 17.24 1.30 -3.19
N ASP A 35 17.75 1.61 -4.38
CA ASP A 35 17.01 1.47 -5.63
C ASP A 35 16.49 0.04 -5.86
N ALA A 36 17.29 -0.97 -5.48
CA ALA A 36 16.89 -2.37 -5.58
C ALA A 36 15.69 -2.69 -4.67
N GLU A 37 15.70 -2.20 -3.43
CA GLU A 37 14.60 -2.36 -2.49
C GLU A 37 13.36 -1.60 -2.95
N LEU A 38 13.53 -0.38 -3.49
CA LEU A 38 12.42 0.40 -4.06
C LEU A 38 11.80 -0.31 -5.26
N ALA A 39 12.62 -0.87 -6.15
CA ALA A 39 12.13 -1.63 -7.29
C ALA A 39 11.36 -2.90 -6.85
N ALA A 40 11.83 -3.59 -5.80
CA ALA A 40 11.10 -4.73 -5.23
C ALA A 40 9.75 -4.32 -4.63
N ARG A 41 9.72 -3.23 -3.85
CA ARG A 41 8.49 -2.68 -3.25
C ARG A 41 7.51 -2.20 -4.33
N ALA A 42 8.00 -1.58 -5.40
CA ALA A 42 7.18 -1.17 -6.54
C ALA A 42 6.50 -2.37 -7.23
N ARG A 43 7.24 -3.46 -7.47
CA ARG A 43 6.66 -4.70 -8.00
C ARG A 43 5.59 -5.27 -7.07
N ALA A 44 5.86 -5.34 -5.77
CA ALA A 44 4.88 -5.80 -4.78
C ALA A 44 3.62 -4.92 -4.74
N ALA A 45 3.75 -3.60 -4.86
CA ALA A 45 2.62 -2.67 -4.90
C ALA A 45 1.79 -2.86 -6.18
N LEU A 46 2.44 -3.08 -7.33
CA LEU A 46 1.76 -3.36 -8.60
C LEU A 46 0.95 -4.65 -8.53
N GLU A 47 1.53 -5.74 -8.02
CA GLU A 47 0.82 -7.01 -7.86
C GLU A 47 -0.42 -6.89 -6.97
N GLN A 48 -0.32 -6.12 -5.88
CA GLN A 48 -1.46 -5.82 -5.01
C GLN A 48 -2.51 -4.99 -5.74
N GLY A 49 -2.11 -3.90 -6.41
CA GLY A 49 -3.03 -3.03 -7.15
C GLY A 49 -3.76 -3.77 -8.27
N LEU A 50 -3.07 -4.64 -9.01
CA LEU A 50 -3.68 -5.47 -10.04
C LEU A 50 -4.79 -6.37 -9.47
N LYS A 51 -4.58 -6.97 -8.30
CA LYS A 51 -5.61 -7.79 -7.61
C LYS A 51 -6.82 -6.96 -7.14
N MET A 52 -6.62 -5.67 -6.87
CA MET A 52 -7.69 -4.77 -6.43
C MET A 52 -8.52 -4.27 -7.62
N LEU A 53 -7.87 -4.04 -8.78
CA LEU A 53 -8.50 -3.41 -9.94
C LEU A 53 -9.07 -4.40 -10.95
N LEU A 54 -8.47 -5.59 -11.08
CA LEU A 54 -8.89 -6.59 -12.05
C LEU A 54 -9.73 -7.67 -11.36
N LYS A 55 -10.95 -7.91 -11.87
CA LYS A 55 -11.69 -9.12 -11.52
C LYS A 55 -10.99 -10.33 -12.16
N LYS A 56 -10.69 -11.34 -11.34
CA LYS A 56 -10.38 -12.69 -11.84
C LYS A 56 -11.66 -13.50 -12.01
#